data_AF-A0A5M3MZ25-F1
#
_entry.id   AF-A0A5M3MZ25-F1
#
_cell.length_a   1.000
_cell.length_b   1.000
_cell.length_c   1.000
_cell.angle_alpha   90.00
_cell.angle_beta   90.00
_cell.angle_gamma   90.00
#
_symmetry.space_group_name_H-M   'P 1'
#
loop_
_entity.id
_entity.type
_entity.pdbx_description
1 polymer ?
#
loop_
_entity_poly.entity_id
_entity_poly.type
_entity_poly.pdbx_seq_one_letter_code
_entity_poly.pdbx_strand_id
1 'polypeptide(L)'
;MPSISLKKSISSFVDRISSDRTRLIPMDIESKTYVEAVELFNRGWRHHDKPLPQVYDVVQVVFPETIFKPYLDYREQVKRALRSRPKLRLERFLFHGTYRACLLGEGTKNARLCSLDECSMCSILRSSFDLSKCGSRNTFKRFGDGIYTTTCSSKADDYVENTSGDAHLRVLIICRVVVGNTFRHYVNAPQYVKPPSGYHSVTGEPGWDLNYQETVCYREDAIRPAFIIVYGDKPKLPVDEQLGSPYELVARPSLRARTAFDTVPITGEHAGQRPPKLSERPQGGHADKHVLPTSKRAEPSEQDAPGFTPNLKPEAHP
;
A
#
# COMPACT_ATOMS: atom_id res chain seq x y z
N MET A 1 -50.48 -24.52 7.47
CA MET A 1 -49.34 -23.67 7.93
C MET A 1 -48.09 -23.96 7.09
N PRO A 2 -47.85 -23.24 5.97
CA PRO A 2 -46.65 -23.40 5.13
C PRO A 2 -45.57 -22.31 5.33
N SER A 3 -45.83 -21.26 6.10
CA SER A 3 -45.02 -20.01 6.06
C SER A 3 -43.67 -20.09 6.78
N ILE A 4 -43.50 -21.00 7.75
CA ILE A 4 -42.27 -21.09 8.56
C ILE A 4 -41.15 -21.80 7.78
N SER A 5 -41.50 -22.82 6.99
CA SER A 5 -40.54 -23.60 6.18
C SER A 5 -39.93 -22.75 5.06
N LEU A 6 -40.77 -21.95 4.39
CA LEU A 6 -40.33 -21.05 3.32
C LEU A 6 -39.41 -19.94 3.84
N LYS A 7 -39.71 -19.34 4.99
CA LYS A 7 -38.85 -18.32 5.63
C LYS A 7 -37.48 -18.87 6.03
N LYS A 8 -37.41 -20.09 6.57
CA LYS A 8 -36.12 -20.75 6.87
C LYS A 8 -35.32 -21.07 5.62
N SER A 9 -35.97 -21.54 4.56
CA SER A 9 -35.31 -21.83 3.28
C SER A 9 -34.74 -20.55 2.64
N ILE A 10 -35.51 -19.47 2.61
CA ILE A 10 -35.07 -18.15 2.13
C ILE A 10 -33.93 -17.61 2.98
N SER A 11 -34.00 -17.68 4.32
CA SER A 11 -32.88 -17.28 5.19
C SER A 11 -31.62 -18.07 4.87
N SER A 12 -31.70 -19.40 4.79
CA SER A 12 -30.55 -20.25 4.48
C SER A 12 -29.96 -20.00 3.07
N PHE A 13 -30.80 -19.55 2.14
CA PHE A 13 -30.40 -19.21 0.78
C PHE A 13 -29.76 -17.82 0.72
N VAL A 14 -30.33 -16.84 1.43
CA VAL A 14 -29.77 -15.49 1.58
C VAL A 14 -28.44 -15.54 2.34
N ASP A 15 -28.31 -16.38 3.37
CA ASP A 15 -27.07 -16.60 4.11
C ASP A 15 -26.00 -17.25 3.22
N ARG A 16 -26.38 -18.21 2.36
CA ARG A 16 -25.48 -18.79 1.35
C ARG A 16 -25.04 -17.78 0.29
N ILE A 17 -25.95 -16.95 -0.23
CA ILE A 17 -25.61 -15.84 -1.16
C ILE A 17 -24.77 -14.76 -0.46
N SER A 18 -24.98 -14.54 0.84
CA SER A 18 -24.18 -13.61 1.65
C SER A 18 -22.77 -14.13 1.91
N SER A 19 -22.60 -15.46 1.98
CA SER A 19 -21.32 -16.13 2.18
C SER A 19 -20.43 -16.17 0.92
N ASP A 20 -20.98 -15.99 -0.28
CA ASP A 20 -20.26 -16.18 -1.55
C ASP A 20 -19.64 -14.87 -2.11
N ARG A 21 -19.83 -13.75 -1.42
CA ARG A 21 -19.28 -12.44 -1.81
C ARG A 21 -18.47 -11.80 -0.71
N THR A 22 -17.50 -10.97 -1.10
CA THR A 22 -16.79 -10.12 -0.14
C THR A 22 -17.77 -9.18 0.55
N ARG A 23 -17.66 -9.11 1.87
CA ARG A 23 -18.42 -8.20 2.72
C ARG A 23 -17.49 -7.13 3.28
N LEU A 24 -18.01 -5.91 3.36
CA LEU A 24 -17.37 -4.78 4.01
C LEU A 24 -18.11 -4.52 5.33
N ILE A 25 -17.40 -4.59 6.45
CA ILE A 25 -17.97 -4.45 7.79
C ILE A 25 -17.32 -3.24 8.44
N PRO A 26 -18.05 -2.10 8.60
CA PRO A 26 -17.55 -0.97 9.36
C PRO A 26 -17.16 -1.40 10.77
N MET A 27 -16.00 -0.96 11.23
CA MET A 27 -15.49 -1.33 12.54
C MET A 27 -16.01 -0.39 13.60
N ASP A 28 -16.26 -0.92 14.79
CA ASP A 28 -16.51 -0.10 15.96
C ASP A 28 -15.25 0.71 16.28
N ILE A 29 -15.42 2.03 16.45
CA ILE A 29 -14.33 2.98 16.68
C ILE A 29 -13.58 2.68 17.98
N GLU A 30 -14.27 2.08 18.94
CA GLU A 30 -13.71 1.70 20.24
C GLU A 30 -13.03 0.33 20.20
N SER A 31 -13.21 -0.43 19.11
CA SER A 31 -12.59 -1.73 18.98
C SER A 31 -11.07 -1.63 18.90
N LYS A 32 -10.38 -2.56 19.56
CA LYS A 32 -8.91 -2.67 19.51
C LYS A 32 -8.38 -2.71 18.06
N THR A 33 -9.08 -3.41 17.17
CA THR A 33 -8.68 -3.53 15.76
C THR A 33 -8.78 -2.20 15.02
N TYR A 34 -9.81 -1.39 15.28
CA TYR A 34 -9.92 -0.04 14.72
C TYR A 34 -8.73 0.82 15.18
N VAL A 35 -8.49 0.87 16.50
CA VAL A 35 -7.40 1.66 17.08
C VAL A 35 -6.04 1.25 16.50
N GLU A 36 -5.76 -0.05 16.42
CA GLU A 36 -4.50 -0.56 15.85
C GLU A 36 -4.33 -0.20 14.36
N ALA A 37 -5.41 -0.22 13.57
CA ALA A 37 -5.37 0.17 12.16
C ALA A 37 -5.10 1.67 12.00
N VAL A 38 -5.72 2.52 12.82
CA VAL A 38 -5.48 3.97 12.85
C VAL A 38 -4.05 4.28 13.30
N GLU A 39 -3.54 3.62 14.34
CA GLU A 39 -2.15 3.79 14.79
C GLU A 39 -1.14 3.31 13.74
N LEU A 40 -1.43 2.22 13.03
CA LEU A 40 -0.61 1.75 11.93
C LEU A 40 -0.56 2.81 10.82
N PHE A 41 -1.70 3.42 10.48
CA PHE A 41 -1.79 4.49 9.49
C PHE A 41 -1.02 5.73 9.91
N ASN A 42 -1.24 6.23 11.14
CA ASN A 42 -0.58 7.43 11.66
C ASN A 42 0.94 7.26 11.74
N ARG A 43 1.44 6.11 12.24
CA ARG A 43 2.89 5.79 12.26
C ARG A 43 3.48 5.57 10.87
N GLY A 44 2.64 5.20 9.91
CA GLY A 44 3.01 5.07 8.50
C GLY A 44 3.11 6.41 7.78
N TRP A 45 2.58 7.50 8.33
CA TRP A 45 2.56 8.80 7.67
C TRP A 45 3.89 9.51 7.89
N ARG A 46 4.81 9.40 6.93
CA ARG A 46 6.23 9.78 7.08
C ARG A 46 6.71 10.86 6.11
N HIS A 47 5.88 11.25 5.14
CA HIS A 47 6.17 12.40 4.27
C HIS A 47 6.05 13.69 5.09
N HIS A 48 7.16 14.40 5.28
CA HIS A 48 7.21 15.62 6.11
C HIS A 48 6.45 16.80 5.50
N ASP A 49 6.29 16.80 4.18
CA ASP A 49 5.58 17.79 3.38
C ASP A 49 4.05 17.58 3.33
N LYS A 50 3.56 16.45 3.86
CA LYS A 50 2.13 16.13 3.88
C LYS A 50 1.54 16.26 5.28
N PRO A 51 0.49 17.08 5.50
CA PRO A 51 -0.21 17.09 6.78
C PRO A 51 -0.80 15.71 7.08
N LEU A 52 -0.84 15.32 8.35
CA LEU A 52 -1.48 14.07 8.77
C LEU A 52 -3.00 14.22 8.62
N PRO A 53 -3.66 13.46 7.74
CA PRO A 53 -5.09 13.60 7.50
C PRO A 53 -5.93 13.02 8.63
N GLN A 54 -7.18 13.48 8.74
CA GLN A 54 -8.15 12.89 9.65
C GLN A 54 -8.59 11.52 9.12
N VAL A 55 -8.66 10.52 10.01
CA VAL A 55 -9.29 9.23 9.72
C VAL A 55 -10.78 9.32 10.06
N TYR A 56 -11.63 8.88 9.14
CA TYR A 56 -13.09 8.86 9.29
C TYR A 56 -13.63 7.47 9.60
N ASP A 57 -13.07 6.44 8.99
CA ASP A 57 -13.57 5.08 9.15
C ASP A 57 -12.48 4.03 8.86
N VAL A 58 -12.63 2.86 9.48
CA VAL A 58 -11.88 1.66 9.18
C VAL A 58 -12.90 0.56 8.93
N VAL A 59 -12.84 -0.03 7.75
CA VAL A 59 -13.82 -1.05 7.33
C VAL A 59 -13.09 -2.36 7.10
N GLN A 60 -13.52 -3.41 7.78
CA GLN A 60 -12.97 -4.75 7.61
C GLN A 60 -13.43 -5.37 6.29
N VAL A 61 -12.50 -5.99 5.58
CA VAL A 61 -12.76 -6.76 4.37
C VAL A 61 -12.86 -8.23 4.75
N VAL A 62 -14.03 -8.83 4.52
CA VAL A 62 -14.30 -10.24 4.82
C VAL A 62 -14.58 -10.99 3.52
N PHE A 63 -13.60 -11.78 3.09
CA PHE A 63 -13.71 -12.62 1.90
C PHE A 63 -14.50 -13.92 2.18
N PRO A 64 -15.18 -14.46 1.15
CA PRO A 64 -15.60 -15.87 1.14
C PRO A 64 -14.41 -16.81 1.36
N GLU A 65 -14.68 -17.97 1.96
CA GLU A 65 -13.64 -18.97 2.21
C GLU A 65 -12.92 -19.39 0.92
N THR A 66 -13.65 -19.49 -0.20
CA THR A 66 -13.10 -19.84 -1.53
C THR A 66 -12.00 -18.88 -1.98
N ILE A 67 -12.17 -17.57 -1.76
CA ILE A 67 -11.18 -16.54 -2.11
C ILE A 67 -10.06 -16.47 -1.06
N PHE A 68 -10.39 -16.73 0.20
CA PHE A 68 -9.45 -16.59 1.31
C PHE A 68 -8.54 -17.81 1.51
N LYS A 69 -8.99 -19.01 1.13
CA LYS A 69 -8.28 -20.28 1.34
C LYS A 69 -6.88 -20.35 0.72
N PRO A 70 -6.64 -19.93 -0.53
CA PRO A 70 -5.29 -19.95 -1.11
C PRO A 70 -4.26 -19.18 -0.27
N TYR A 71 -4.68 -18.06 0.33
CA TYR A 71 -3.85 -17.28 1.25
C TYR A 71 -3.50 -18.05 2.52
N LEU A 72 -4.48 -18.75 3.12
CA LEU A 72 -4.25 -19.58 4.31
C LEU A 72 -3.28 -20.73 4.02
N ASP A 73 -3.43 -21.37 2.87
CA ASP A 73 -2.58 -22.49 2.45
C ASP A 73 -1.13 -22.02 2.23
N TYR A 74 -0.93 -20.91 1.52
CA TYR A 74 0.39 -20.32 1.31
C TYR A 74 1.03 -19.86 2.62
N ARG A 75 0.27 -19.19 3.48
CA ARG A 75 0.72 -18.77 4.81
C ARG A 75 1.24 -19.94 5.63
N GLU A 76 0.51 -21.05 5.68
CA GLU A 76 0.95 -22.24 6.41
C GLU A 76 2.15 -22.92 5.75
N GLN A 77 2.27 -22.88 4.42
CA GLN A 77 3.47 -23.32 3.72
C GLN A 77 4.71 -22.51 4.15
N VAL A 78 4.64 -21.18 4.10
CA VAL A 78 5.74 -20.30 4.52
C VAL A 78 6.06 -20.49 6.01
N LYS A 79 5.04 -20.60 6.87
CA LYS A 79 5.23 -20.87 8.29
C LYS A 79 6.01 -22.16 8.54
N ARG A 80 5.75 -23.23 7.78
CA ARG A 80 6.53 -24.48 7.85
C ARG A 80 7.97 -24.28 7.39
N ALA A 81 8.19 -23.54 6.30
CA ALA A 81 9.52 -23.21 5.80
C ALA A 81 10.36 -22.36 6.78
N LEU A 82 9.71 -21.57 7.62
CA LEU A 82 10.36 -20.70 8.61
C LEU A 82 10.53 -21.31 10.00
N ARG A 83 10.18 -22.59 10.22
CA ARG A 83 10.26 -23.25 11.54
C ARG A 83 11.64 -23.13 12.20
N SER A 84 12.72 -23.21 11.42
CA SER A 84 14.09 -23.06 11.90
C SER A 84 14.56 -21.60 12.01
N ARG A 85 13.71 -20.61 11.69
CA ARG A 85 14.04 -19.19 11.62
C ARG A 85 13.00 -18.32 12.35
N PRO A 86 12.79 -18.49 13.66
CA PRO A 86 11.69 -17.86 14.42
C PRO A 86 11.79 -16.33 14.51
N LYS A 87 12.97 -15.74 14.26
CA LYS A 87 13.16 -14.28 14.24
C LYS A 87 12.57 -13.62 12.98
N LEU A 88 12.28 -14.39 11.93
CA LEU A 88 11.69 -13.86 10.71
C LEU A 88 10.20 -13.61 10.89
N ARG A 89 9.72 -12.52 10.30
CA ARG A 89 8.30 -12.18 10.31
C ARG A 89 7.57 -12.99 9.25
N LEU A 90 6.57 -13.76 9.66
CA LEU A 90 5.69 -14.49 8.73
C LEU A 90 4.81 -13.52 7.94
N GLU A 91 4.12 -12.63 8.64
CA GLU A 91 3.12 -11.71 8.09
C GLU A 91 3.31 -10.27 8.56
N ARG A 92 2.81 -9.32 7.76
CA ARG A 92 2.71 -7.90 8.11
C ARG A 92 1.45 -7.28 7.53
N PHE A 93 0.93 -6.27 8.20
CA PHE A 93 0.01 -5.32 7.58
C PHE A 93 0.79 -4.24 6.82
N LEU A 94 0.45 -4.04 5.56
CA LEU A 94 1.10 -3.10 4.64
C LEU A 94 0.06 -2.34 3.81
N PHE A 95 0.37 -1.11 3.42
CA PHE A 95 -0.52 -0.25 2.67
C PHE A 95 -0.39 -0.44 1.17
N HIS A 96 -1.51 -0.31 0.46
CA HIS A 96 -1.59 -0.25 -0.99
C HIS A 96 -2.55 0.88 -1.39
N GLY A 97 -2.06 1.79 -2.25
CA GLY A 97 -2.86 2.83 -2.89
C GLY A 97 -3.21 2.45 -4.31
N THR A 98 -4.42 2.81 -4.74
CA THR A 98 -4.94 2.47 -6.07
C THR A 98 -6.08 3.41 -6.46
N TYR A 99 -6.62 3.22 -7.67
CA TYR A 99 -7.71 4.02 -8.23
C TYR A 99 -9.06 3.67 -7.63
N ARG A 100 -9.86 4.70 -7.34
CA ARG A 100 -11.26 4.57 -6.95
C ARG A 100 -12.14 5.40 -7.88
N ALA A 101 -12.99 4.71 -8.65
CA ALA A 101 -13.94 5.33 -9.58
C ALA A 101 -15.37 5.41 -9.05
N CYS A 102 -15.54 5.27 -7.73
CA CYS A 102 -16.85 5.26 -7.08
C CYS A 102 -16.77 5.97 -5.72
N LEU A 103 -17.90 6.01 -5.02
CA LEU A 103 -18.05 6.72 -3.73
C LEU A 103 -17.86 5.80 -2.51
N LEU A 104 -17.15 4.68 -2.67
CA LEU A 104 -16.85 3.77 -1.56
C LEU A 104 -16.05 4.53 -0.48
N GLY A 105 -16.63 4.69 0.71
CA GLY A 105 -16.00 5.43 1.82
C GLY A 105 -16.50 6.87 1.99
N GLU A 106 -17.32 7.42 1.09
CA GLU A 106 -17.85 8.80 1.25
C GLU A 106 -18.98 8.92 2.29
N GLY A 107 -19.68 7.81 2.58
CA GLY A 107 -20.81 7.79 3.51
C GLY A 107 -20.93 6.48 4.28
N THR A 108 -21.62 6.53 5.42
CA THR A 108 -21.78 5.41 6.36
C THR A 108 -22.63 4.25 5.83
N LYS A 109 -23.35 4.44 4.71
CA LYS A 109 -24.26 3.45 4.11
C LYS A 109 -23.70 2.80 2.83
N ASN A 110 -22.62 3.33 2.24
CA ASN A 110 -22.10 2.89 0.94
C ASN A 110 -20.99 1.83 1.08
N ALA A 111 -21.26 0.76 1.84
CA ALA A 111 -20.36 -0.39 1.98
C ALA A 111 -20.47 -1.39 0.82
N ARG A 112 -21.02 -0.98 -0.33
CA ARG A 112 -21.16 -1.84 -1.51
C ARG A 112 -20.02 -1.57 -2.48
N LEU A 113 -19.37 -2.66 -2.90
CA LEU A 113 -18.40 -2.63 -3.99
C LEU A 113 -19.16 -2.37 -5.29
N CYS A 114 -18.73 -1.38 -6.08
CA CYS A 114 -19.25 -1.17 -7.43
C CYS A 114 -18.83 -2.34 -8.35
N SER A 115 -19.20 -2.30 -9.64
CA SER A 115 -18.75 -3.27 -10.66
C SER A 115 -18.01 -2.61 -11.83
N LEU A 116 -17.58 -1.35 -11.66
CA LEU A 116 -16.83 -0.61 -12.66
C LEU A 116 -15.44 -1.23 -12.86
N ASP A 117 -15.03 -1.40 -14.12
CA ASP A 117 -13.76 -2.02 -14.48
C ASP A 117 -12.58 -1.09 -14.18
N GLU A 118 -12.79 0.22 -14.34
CA GLU A 118 -11.84 1.28 -14.00
C GLU A 118 -11.63 1.44 -12.48
N CYS A 119 -12.53 0.88 -11.65
CA CYS A 119 -12.42 0.94 -10.20
C CYS A 119 -11.50 -0.17 -9.66
N SER A 120 -10.19 0.01 -9.83
CA SER A 120 -9.18 -0.94 -9.33
C SER A 120 -9.37 -1.29 -7.85
N MET A 121 -9.76 -0.32 -7.03
CA MET A 121 -10.07 -0.54 -5.61
C MET A 121 -11.17 -1.58 -5.41
N CYS A 122 -12.33 -1.40 -6.05
CA CYS A 122 -13.42 -2.37 -5.90
C CYS A 122 -13.06 -3.71 -6.55
N SER A 123 -12.33 -3.73 -7.66
CA SER A 123 -11.84 -4.97 -8.26
C SER A 123 -10.95 -5.75 -7.29
N ILE A 124 -9.96 -5.10 -6.66
CA ILE A 124 -9.10 -5.71 -5.64
C ILE A 124 -9.92 -6.19 -4.42
N LEU A 125 -10.92 -5.43 -3.98
CA LEU A 125 -11.76 -5.84 -2.85
C LEU A 125 -12.72 -6.99 -3.21
N ARG A 126 -13.17 -7.11 -4.47
CA ARG A 126 -14.04 -8.21 -4.92
C ARG A 126 -13.26 -9.51 -5.08
N SER A 127 -12.14 -9.47 -5.80
CA SER A 127 -11.44 -10.69 -6.27
C SER A 127 -10.00 -10.83 -5.77
N SER A 128 -9.52 -9.93 -4.90
CA SER A 128 -8.11 -9.80 -4.53
C SER A 128 -7.21 -9.29 -5.67
N PHE A 129 -5.90 -9.32 -5.42
CA PHE A 129 -4.88 -8.84 -6.35
C PHE A 129 -4.69 -9.80 -7.52
N ASP A 130 -4.40 -9.25 -8.68
CA ASP A 130 -4.13 -9.96 -9.93
C ASP A 130 -2.79 -9.46 -10.50
N LEU A 131 -1.82 -10.37 -10.64
CA LEU A 131 -0.49 -10.05 -11.15
C LEU A 131 -0.52 -9.61 -12.61
N SER A 132 -1.49 -10.07 -13.41
CA SER A 132 -1.66 -9.62 -14.80
C SER A 132 -2.05 -8.14 -14.91
N LYS A 133 -2.57 -7.55 -13.82
CA LYS A 133 -2.90 -6.13 -13.72
C LYS A 133 -1.74 -5.29 -13.13
N CYS A 134 -0.67 -5.93 -12.66
CA CYS A 134 0.40 -5.23 -11.97
C CYS A 134 1.31 -4.44 -12.93
N GLY A 135 1.42 -3.14 -12.67
CA GLY A 135 2.31 -2.24 -13.40
C GLY A 135 1.91 -1.96 -14.85
N SER A 136 0.61 -1.99 -15.13
CA SER A 136 -0.02 -1.41 -16.33
C SER A 136 0.04 0.13 -16.34
N ARG A 137 0.12 0.77 -15.15
CA ARG A 137 0.14 2.23 -14.98
C ARG A 137 1.52 2.85 -15.16
N ASN A 138 2.53 2.26 -14.55
CA ASN A 138 3.90 2.80 -14.53
C ASN A 138 4.79 1.87 -15.34
N THR A 139 5.33 2.38 -16.44
CA THR A 139 6.30 1.66 -17.29
C THR A 139 7.57 1.32 -16.52
N PHE A 140 7.95 2.15 -15.55
CA PHE A 140 9.07 1.89 -14.66
C PHE A 140 8.62 1.21 -13.35
N LYS A 141 9.15 -0.01 -13.12
CA LYS A 141 8.92 -0.78 -11.90
C LYS A 141 10.27 -1.05 -11.24
N ARG A 142 10.46 -0.63 -9.99
CA ARG A 142 11.75 -0.76 -9.30
C ARG A 142 12.18 -2.21 -9.10
N PHE A 143 11.24 -3.10 -8.81
CA PHE A 143 11.48 -4.53 -8.54
C PHE A 143 10.62 -5.41 -9.46
N GLY A 144 10.42 -4.97 -10.71
CA GLY A 144 9.70 -5.70 -11.74
C GLY A 144 8.23 -5.99 -11.44
N ASP A 145 7.74 -7.11 -11.96
CA ASP A 145 6.33 -7.46 -12.06
C ASP A 145 5.84 -8.15 -10.80
N GLY A 146 5.47 -7.34 -9.81
CA GLY A 146 4.91 -7.82 -8.54
C GLY A 146 3.88 -6.88 -7.95
N ILE A 147 3.31 -7.28 -6.83
CA ILE A 147 2.33 -6.52 -6.07
C ILE A 147 3.08 -5.67 -5.04
N TYR A 148 3.03 -4.36 -5.22
CA TYR A 148 3.73 -3.38 -4.40
C TYR A 148 2.89 -2.95 -3.20
N THR A 149 3.52 -3.01 -2.03
CA THR A 149 2.95 -2.54 -0.77
C THR A 149 4.03 -1.80 0.02
N THR A 150 3.65 -1.06 1.06
CA THR A 150 4.61 -0.29 1.86
C THR A 150 4.20 -0.20 3.32
N THR A 151 5.18 0.05 4.19
CA THR A 151 4.92 0.42 5.60
C THR A 151 4.62 1.91 5.76
N CYS A 152 4.81 2.70 4.70
CA CYS A 152 4.64 4.14 4.69
C CYS A 152 3.27 4.48 4.07
N SER A 153 2.26 4.74 4.90
CA SER A 153 0.91 5.09 4.45
C SER A 153 0.91 6.33 3.57
N SER A 154 1.73 7.34 3.89
CA SER A 154 1.86 8.56 3.08
C SER A 154 2.50 8.33 1.71
N LYS A 155 3.23 7.23 1.51
CA LYS A 155 3.72 6.77 0.20
C LYS A 155 2.67 5.97 -0.55
N ALA A 156 1.94 5.08 0.12
CA ALA A 156 0.81 4.43 -0.52
C ALA A 156 -0.21 5.46 -1.00
N ASP A 157 -0.38 6.55 -0.25
CA ASP A 157 -1.21 7.69 -0.61
C ASP A 157 -0.82 8.35 -1.94
N ASP A 158 0.45 8.34 -2.37
CA ASP A 158 0.88 8.87 -3.68
C ASP A 158 0.23 8.12 -4.86
N TYR A 159 -0.23 6.89 -4.62
CA TYR A 159 -0.88 6.03 -5.61
C TYR A 159 -2.41 6.04 -5.48
N VAL A 160 -2.96 6.79 -4.53
CA VAL A 160 -4.42 6.95 -4.37
C VAL A 160 -4.91 8.04 -5.31
N GLU A 161 -5.87 7.67 -6.14
CA GLU A 161 -6.50 8.55 -7.11
C GLU A 161 -8.01 8.32 -7.15
N ASN A 162 -8.77 9.40 -6.98
CA ASN A 162 -10.22 9.41 -7.17
C ASN A 162 -10.51 9.86 -8.59
N THR A 163 -11.13 9.01 -9.40
CA THR A 163 -11.54 9.40 -10.76
C THR A 163 -12.97 9.96 -10.80
N SER A 164 -13.74 9.75 -9.74
CA SER A 164 -15.06 10.37 -9.54
C SER A 164 -14.91 11.76 -8.94
N GLY A 165 -15.51 12.78 -9.56
CA GLY A 165 -15.46 14.18 -9.07
C GLY A 165 -16.15 14.40 -7.72
N ASP A 166 -17.15 13.57 -7.40
CA ASP A 166 -17.90 13.67 -6.14
C ASP A 166 -17.21 12.96 -4.95
N ALA A 167 -16.01 12.44 -5.17
CA ALA A 167 -15.28 11.66 -4.17
C ALA A 167 -14.30 12.57 -3.42
N HIS A 168 -14.70 13.01 -2.21
CA HIS A 168 -13.97 13.99 -1.42
C HIS A 168 -12.99 13.37 -0.40
N LEU A 169 -13.25 12.14 0.03
CA LEU A 169 -12.36 11.39 0.91
C LEU A 169 -11.38 10.55 0.11
N ARG A 170 -10.33 10.09 0.77
CA ARG A 170 -9.32 9.19 0.23
C ARG A 170 -9.47 7.83 0.90
N VAL A 171 -9.11 6.78 0.17
CA VAL A 171 -9.22 5.40 0.66
C VAL A 171 -7.93 4.66 0.38
N LEU A 172 -7.38 4.03 1.41
CA LEU A 172 -6.23 3.13 1.30
C LEU A 172 -6.64 1.71 1.65
N ILE A 173 -5.99 0.74 1.02
CA ILE A 173 -6.14 -0.67 1.38
C ILE A 173 -5.02 -1.04 2.36
N ILE A 174 -5.41 -1.55 3.53
CA ILE A 174 -4.49 -2.23 4.45
C ILE A 174 -4.54 -3.72 4.11
N CYS A 175 -3.43 -4.22 3.60
CA CYS A 175 -3.28 -5.59 3.17
C CYS A 175 -2.62 -6.43 4.27
N ARG A 176 -3.09 -7.65 4.49
CA ARG A 176 -2.31 -8.69 5.17
C ARG A 176 -1.41 -9.36 4.13
N VAL A 177 -0.12 -9.40 4.40
CA VAL A 177 0.90 -9.89 3.47
C VAL A 177 1.77 -10.93 4.16
N VAL A 178 1.89 -12.11 3.56
CA VAL A 178 2.85 -13.15 3.94
C VAL A 178 4.22 -12.75 3.39
N VAL A 179 4.97 -11.99 4.17
CA VAL A 179 6.30 -11.48 3.77
C VAL A 179 7.39 -12.55 3.89
N GLY A 180 7.25 -13.47 4.84
CA GLY A 180 8.18 -14.57 5.06
C GLY A 180 9.66 -14.17 5.22
N ASN A 181 10.56 -15.01 4.70
CA ASN A 181 11.97 -14.62 4.51
C ASN A 181 12.05 -13.56 3.39
N THR A 182 12.22 -12.29 3.77
CA THR A 182 12.30 -11.15 2.86
C THR A 182 13.73 -10.90 2.37
N PHE A 183 13.91 -10.76 1.06
CA PHE A 183 15.16 -10.32 0.46
C PHE A 183 15.27 -8.80 0.52
N ARG A 184 16.24 -8.26 1.24
CA ARG A 184 16.49 -6.81 1.28
C ARG A 184 17.30 -6.39 0.07
N HIS A 185 16.82 -5.39 -0.64
CA HIS A 185 17.49 -4.84 -1.81
C HIS A 185 17.55 -3.31 -1.72
N TYR A 186 18.56 -2.71 -2.33
CA TYR A 186 18.86 -1.28 -2.18
C TYR A 186 18.86 -0.53 -3.52
N VAL A 187 18.95 -1.25 -4.63
CA VAL A 187 19.01 -0.73 -5.99
C VAL A 187 17.85 -1.29 -6.82
N ASN A 188 17.51 -0.60 -7.90
CA ASN A 188 16.48 -1.06 -8.84
C ASN A 188 16.86 -2.42 -9.47
N ALA A 189 15.90 -3.34 -9.48
CA ALA A 189 15.92 -4.62 -10.18
C ALA A 189 14.62 -4.81 -10.99
N PRO A 190 14.42 -4.03 -12.08
CA PRO A 190 13.19 -4.06 -12.88
C PRO A 190 12.91 -5.42 -13.54
N GLN A 191 13.91 -6.30 -13.63
CA GLN A 191 13.81 -7.64 -14.21
C GLN A 191 13.21 -8.70 -13.28
N TYR A 192 12.89 -8.37 -12.03
CA TYR A 192 12.34 -9.35 -11.10
C TYR A 192 10.91 -9.76 -11.46
N VAL A 193 10.71 -11.07 -11.56
CA VAL A 193 9.37 -11.70 -11.71
C VAL A 193 9.05 -12.64 -10.56
N LYS A 194 10.01 -12.83 -9.65
CA LYS A 194 9.92 -13.64 -8.43
C LYS A 194 11.01 -13.21 -7.45
N PRO A 195 10.87 -13.48 -6.14
CA PRO A 195 11.95 -13.24 -5.21
C PRO A 195 13.16 -14.17 -5.51
N PRO A 196 14.39 -13.79 -5.12
CA PRO A 196 15.55 -14.68 -5.18
C PRO A 196 15.31 -16.01 -4.45
N SER A 197 16.04 -17.05 -4.83
CA SER A 197 15.89 -18.38 -4.24
C SER A 197 16.04 -18.35 -2.71
N GLY A 198 15.11 -19.03 -2.02
CA GLY A 198 15.06 -19.05 -0.55
C GLY A 198 14.31 -17.87 0.08
N TYR A 199 13.80 -16.93 -0.70
CA TYR A 199 13.02 -15.78 -0.23
C TYR A 199 11.56 -15.84 -0.71
N HIS A 200 10.69 -15.13 0.00
CA HIS A 200 9.23 -15.12 -0.24
C HIS A 200 8.73 -13.75 -0.70
N SER A 201 9.50 -12.68 -0.43
CA SER A 201 9.24 -11.31 -0.83
C SER A 201 10.55 -10.56 -1.05
N VAL A 202 10.48 -9.42 -1.73
CA VAL A 202 11.58 -8.46 -1.84
C VAL A 202 11.18 -7.20 -1.10
N THR A 203 12.10 -6.62 -0.35
CA THR A 203 11.92 -5.30 0.25
C THR A 203 13.02 -4.37 -0.22
N GLY A 204 12.63 -3.31 -0.90
CA GLY A 204 13.49 -2.16 -1.17
C GLY A 204 13.69 -1.34 0.10
N GLU A 205 14.93 -1.16 0.54
CA GLU A 205 15.28 -0.32 1.68
C GLU A 205 15.69 1.09 1.24
N PRO A 206 15.37 2.14 2.02
CA PRO A 206 15.79 3.51 1.70
C PRO A 206 17.32 3.66 1.64
N GLY A 207 17.80 4.54 0.77
CA GLY A 207 19.21 4.97 0.76
C GLY A 207 19.73 5.37 -0.61
N TRP A 208 19.69 4.47 -1.58
CA TRP A 208 20.23 4.71 -2.93
C TRP A 208 19.11 5.16 -3.87
N ASP A 209 18.27 4.22 -4.30
CA ASP A 209 17.22 4.48 -5.30
C ASP A 209 15.84 4.75 -4.67
N LEU A 210 15.77 4.74 -3.34
CA LEU A 210 14.53 4.70 -2.57
C LEU A 210 14.54 5.70 -1.42
N ASN A 211 13.47 6.50 -1.35
CA ASN A 211 13.21 7.39 -0.22
C ASN A 211 12.42 6.70 0.91
N TYR A 212 11.65 5.66 0.56
CA TYR A 212 10.78 4.94 1.50
C TYR A 212 10.68 3.47 1.13
N GLN A 213 10.60 2.62 2.15
CA GLN A 213 10.55 1.17 2.03
C GLN A 213 9.38 0.70 1.16
N GLU A 214 9.62 -0.25 0.27
CA GLU A 214 8.59 -0.96 -0.51
C GLU A 214 8.78 -2.45 -0.33
N THR A 215 7.68 -3.18 -0.15
CA THR A 215 7.68 -4.64 -0.10
C THR A 215 6.87 -5.17 -1.26
N VAL A 216 7.50 -6.05 -2.04
CA VAL A 216 6.95 -6.64 -3.25
C VAL A 216 6.79 -8.14 -3.06
N CYS A 217 5.60 -8.64 -3.34
CA CYS A 217 5.32 -10.06 -3.45
C CYS A 217 4.96 -10.41 -4.90
N TYR A 218 5.30 -11.64 -5.31
CA TYR A 218 5.18 -12.10 -6.70
C TYR A 218 4.23 -13.30 -6.78
N ARG A 219 3.28 -13.35 -5.84
CA ARG A 219 2.21 -14.35 -5.78
C ARG A 219 0.94 -13.70 -5.27
N GLU A 220 -0.17 -13.99 -5.93
CA GLU A 220 -1.49 -13.48 -5.53
C GLU A 220 -1.97 -14.08 -4.22
N ASP A 221 -1.58 -15.31 -3.91
CA ASP A 221 -1.88 -15.97 -2.62
C ASP A 221 -1.03 -15.45 -1.44
N ALA A 222 -0.03 -14.60 -1.67
CA ALA A 222 0.76 -14.01 -0.61
C ALA A 222 0.07 -12.82 0.08
N ILE A 223 -1.05 -12.33 -0.45
CA ILE A 223 -1.64 -11.06 -0.04
C ILE A 223 -3.16 -11.08 -0.07
N ARG A 224 -3.81 -10.49 0.94
CA ARG A 224 -5.25 -10.21 0.92
C ARG A 224 -5.51 -8.81 1.45
N PRO A 225 -6.46 -8.05 0.87
CA PRO A 225 -7.06 -6.91 1.56
C PRO A 225 -7.60 -7.35 2.91
N ALA A 226 -7.25 -6.64 3.97
CA ALA A 226 -7.72 -6.93 5.33
C ALA A 226 -8.67 -5.84 5.82
N PHE A 227 -8.32 -4.58 5.53
CA PHE A 227 -9.14 -3.41 5.86
C PHE A 227 -9.03 -2.40 4.73
N ILE A 228 -10.00 -1.50 4.66
CA ILE A 228 -9.81 -0.18 4.05
C ILE A 228 -9.83 0.87 5.14
N ILE A 229 -9.05 1.92 4.96
CA ILE A 229 -9.05 3.10 5.82
C ILE A 229 -9.49 4.30 5.01
N VAL A 230 -10.48 5.02 5.53
CA VAL A 230 -11.07 6.20 4.91
C VAL A 230 -10.52 7.42 5.65
N TYR A 231 -9.94 8.37 4.91
CA TYR A 231 -9.25 9.52 5.48
C TYR A 231 -9.31 10.74 4.56
N GLY A 232 -8.93 11.91 5.05
CA GLY A 232 -8.82 13.13 4.27
C GLY A 232 -9.35 14.33 5.04
N ASP A 233 -9.66 15.40 4.32
CA ASP A 233 -10.29 16.59 4.87
C ASP A 233 -11.68 16.71 4.21
N LYS A 234 -12.72 16.24 4.91
CA LYS A 234 -14.09 16.36 4.36
C LYS A 234 -14.44 17.85 4.25
N PRO A 235 -14.99 18.31 3.11
CA PRO A 235 -15.56 19.66 3.03
C PRO A 235 -16.58 19.84 4.16
N LYS A 236 -16.49 20.94 4.91
CA LYS A 236 -17.53 21.29 5.88
C LYS A 236 -18.82 21.51 5.10
N LEU A 237 -19.83 20.66 5.31
CA LEU A 237 -21.15 20.88 4.72
C LEU A 237 -21.72 22.22 5.22
N PRO A 238 -22.47 22.96 4.38
CA PRO A 238 -23.20 24.14 4.81
C PRO A 238 -24.09 23.83 6.02
N VAL A 239 -24.19 24.80 6.93
CA VAL A 239 -24.78 24.67 8.27
C VAL A 239 -26.22 24.12 8.26
N ASP A 240 -26.99 24.33 7.18
CA ASP A 240 -28.38 23.88 7.08
C ASP A 240 -28.56 22.34 6.94
N GLU A 241 -27.51 21.61 6.56
CA GLU A 241 -27.55 20.13 6.47
C GLU A 241 -27.04 19.43 7.74
N GLN A 242 -26.54 20.20 8.72
CA GLN A 242 -25.95 19.66 9.95
C GLN A 242 -27.00 19.22 10.98
N LEU A 243 -28.26 19.66 10.85
CA LEU A 243 -29.32 19.36 11.83
C LEU A 243 -29.84 17.90 11.80
N GLY A 244 -29.30 17.05 10.92
CA GLY A 244 -29.69 15.64 10.79
C GLY A 244 -28.55 14.62 10.98
N SER A 245 -27.32 15.07 11.28
CA SER A 245 -26.16 14.18 11.34
C SER A 245 -25.79 13.82 12.78
N PRO A 246 -25.81 12.53 13.19
CA PRO A 246 -25.44 12.11 14.55
C PRO A 246 -23.93 12.18 14.85
N TYR A 247 -23.13 12.86 14.01
CA TYR A 247 -21.67 12.91 14.10
C TYR A 247 -21.14 14.25 14.62
N GLU A 248 -21.85 14.87 15.55
CA GLU A 248 -21.29 15.92 16.39
C GLU A 248 -21.37 15.43 17.84
N LEU A 249 -20.34 14.69 18.28
CA LEU A 249 -19.94 14.46 19.69
C LEU A 249 -18.82 13.40 19.76
N VAL A 250 -17.68 13.64 19.13
CA VAL A 250 -16.43 12.99 19.57
C VAL A 250 -15.36 14.07 19.70
N ALA A 251 -15.39 14.73 20.84
CA ALA A 251 -14.28 15.54 21.30
C ALA A 251 -13.03 14.66 21.42
N ARG A 252 -11.90 15.19 20.96
CA ARG A 252 -10.57 14.59 21.04
C ARG A 252 -10.30 14.03 22.45
N PRO A 253 -10.03 12.72 22.62
CA PRO A 253 -9.40 12.26 23.85
C PRO A 253 -7.95 12.74 23.88
N SER A 254 -7.62 13.55 24.88
CA SER A 254 -6.24 13.82 25.28
C SER A 254 -5.61 12.49 25.74
N LEU A 255 -4.87 11.82 24.84
CA LEU A 255 -4.12 10.63 25.18
C LEU A 255 -2.81 11.02 25.89
N ARG A 256 -2.91 11.26 27.20
CA ARG A 256 -1.84 10.87 28.13
C ARG A 256 -2.21 9.50 28.70
N ALA A 257 -1.75 8.45 28.05
CA ALA A 257 -1.73 7.11 28.63
C ALA A 257 -0.34 6.50 28.43
N ARG A 258 0.31 6.16 29.54
CA ARG A 258 1.59 5.45 29.56
C ARG A 258 1.37 4.06 28.99
N THR A 259 2.11 3.70 27.95
CA THR A 259 2.13 2.34 27.41
C THR A 259 3.00 1.44 28.27
N ALA A 260 2.50 0.25 28.61
CA ALA A 260 3.28 -0.82 29.20
C ALA A 260 4.23 -1.43 28.15
N PHE A 261 5.37 -0.77 27.94
CA PHE A 261 6.59 -1.36 27.36
C PHE A 261 7.81 -0.67 28.01
N ASP A 262 7.83 -0.65 29.34
CA ASP A 262 9.07 -0.49 30.09
C ASP A 262 9.28 -1.77 30.89
N THR A 263 10.23 -2.59 30.47
CA THR A 263 11.13 -3.43 31.29
C THR A 263 11.81 -4.50 30.43
N VAL A 264 13.03 -4.19 29.96
CA VAL A 264 14.15 -5.14 30.03
C VAL A 264 15.40 -4.30 30.36
N PRO A 265 16.12 -4.58 31.47
CA PRO A 265 17.36 -3.90 31.79
C PRO A 265 18.49 -4.43 30.88
N ILE A 266 19.20 -3.51 30.22
CA ILE A 266 20.48 -3.82 29.59
C ILE A 266 21.57 -3.54 30.62
N THR A 267 22.01 -4.60 31.31
CA THR A 267 23.35 -4.65 31.89
C THR A 267 24.23 -5.48 30.97
N GLY A 268 25.43 -4.98 30.67
CA GLY A 268 26.41 -5.68 29.84
C GLY A 268 27.33 -4.73 29.10
N GLU A 269 28.28 -4.15 29.84
CA GLU A 269 29.51 -3.59 29.28
C GLU A 269 30.23 -4.64 28.42
N HIS A 270 30.62 -4.28 27.20
CA HIS A 270 31.85 -4.75 26.61
C HIS A 270 32.42 -3.68 25.67
N ALA A 271 33.64 -3.28 25.98
CA ALA A 271 34.47 -2.35 25.24
C ALA A 271 34.68 -2.78 23.78
N GLY A 272 34.72 -1.81 22.86
CA GLY A 272 35.00 -2.08 21.45
C GLY A 272 35.03 -0.87 20.52
N GLN A 273 36.17 -0.16 20.55
CA GLN A 273 36.84 0.53 19.43
C GLN A 273 36.12 1.67 18.67
N ARG A 274 36.67 2.88 18.85
CA ARG A 274 36.50 4.04 17.96
C ARG A 274 37.01 3.73 16.54
N PRO A 275 36.36 4.25 15.47
CA PRO A 275 36.98 4.28 14.15
C PRO A 275 38.20 5.22 14.13
N PRO A 276 39.24 4.93 13.33
CA PRO A 276 40.46 5.73 13.31
C PRO A 276 40.23 7.11 12.68
N LYS A 277 40.84 8.13 13.29
CA LYS A 277 41.04 9.46 12.70
C LYS A 277 42.02 9.33 11.52
N LEU A 278 41.65 9.80 10.33
CA LEU A 278 42.64 10.07 9.29
C LEU A 278 43.52 11.24 9.73
N SER A 279 44.81 10.97 9.75
CA SER A 279 45.89 11.90 10.07
C SER A 279 46.17 12.85 8.91
N GLU A 280 46.30 14.14 9.23
CA GLU A 280 46.95 15.15 8.41
C GLU A 280 48.46 14.88 8.25
N ARG A 281 49.03 15.24 7.09
CA ARG A 281 50.30 15.98 6.86
C ARG A 281 50.80 15.81 5.41
N PRO A 282 51.71 16.66 4.89
CA PRO A 282 51.76 18.12 4.92
C PRO A 282 52.00 18.74 3.51
N GLN A 283 52.01 20.08 3.51
CA GLN A 283 52.13 21.09 2.46
C GLN A 283 53.15 20.89 1.31
N GLY A 284 52.82 21.49 0.15
CA GLY A 284 53.80 22.11 -0.75
C GLY A 284 53.28 22.42 -2.16
N GLY A 285 53.20 23.70 -2.54
CA GLY A 285 53.32 24.15 -3.94
C GLY A 285 52.24 25.07 -4.50
N HIS A 286 52.62 26.34 -4.70
CA HIS A 286 51.96 27.42 -5.45
C HIS A 286 51.12 27.03 -6.69
N ALA A 287 49.99 27.72 -6.91
CA ALA A 287 49.92 28.84 -7.88
C ALA A 287 48.48 29.38 -8.07
N ASP A 288 48.43 30.71 -8.09
CA ASP A 288 47.56 31.65 -8.80
C ASP A 288 46.03 31.55 -8.87
N LYS A 289 45.47 32.70 -8.47
CA LYS A 289 44.10 33.15 -8.63
C LYS A 289 43.82 33.41 -10.11
N HIS A 290 42.75 32.84 -10.65
CA HIS A 290 42.05 33.46 -11.76
C HIS A 290 40.53 33.40 -11.60
N VAL A 291 39.96 34.57 -11.87
CA VAL A 291 38.57 34.99 -11.83
C VAL A 291 37.74 34.22 -12.86
N LEU A 292 36.59 33.69 -12.47
CA LEU A 292 35.53 33.25 -13.39
C LEU A 292 34.49 34.38 -13.54
N PRO A 293 34.20 34.86 -14.77
CA PRO A 293 33.00 35.63 -15.03
C PRO A 293 31.85 34.72 -15.47
N THR A 294 30.66 35.26 -15.21
CA THR A 294 29.33 34.78 -15.61
C THR A 294 29.14 34.81 -17.13
N SER A 295 28.32 33.90 -17.69
CA SER A 295 27.03 34.24 -18.34
C SER A 295 26.43 33.12 -19.24
N LYS A 296 25.10 33.05 -19.18
CA LYS A 296 24.10 32.83 -20.26
C LYS A 296 24.00 31.50 -21.03
N ARG A 297 22.92 30.79 -20.68
CA ARG A 297 21.85 30.16 -21.50
C ARG A 297 21.96 30.25 -23.04
N ALA A 298 21.85 29.09 -23.69
CA ALA A 298 21.33 28.93 -25.06
C ALA A 298 20.49 27.63 -25.15
N GLU A 299 19.35 27.71 -25.83
CA GLU A 299 18.44 26.60 -26.13
C GLU A 299 18.97 25.74 -27.31
N PRO A 300 18.59 24.45 -27.43
CA PRO A 300 18.92 23.67 -28.61
C PRO A 300 17.80 23.70 -29.65
N SER A 301 18.20 24.00 -30.90
CA SER A 301 17.41 23.97 -32.13
C SER A 301 17.20 22.55 -32.67
N GLU A 302 16.04 22.34 -33.28
CA GLU A 302 15.70 21.23 -34.17
C GLU A 302 16.67 21.16 -35.37
N GLN A 303 17.14 19.96 -35.70
CA GLN A 303 17.18 19.38 -37.06
C GLN A 303 17.83 17.99 -37.06
N ASP A 304 17.38 17.17 -38.02
CA ASP A 304 17.89 15.86 -38.47
C ASP A 304 17.23 14.59 -37.90
N ALA A 305 16.08 14.26 -38.48
CA ALA A 305 15.51 12.92 -38.54
C ALA A 305 15.84 12.25 -39.89
N PRO A 306 16.28 10.97 -39.94
CA PRO A 306 16.33 10.22 -41.18
C PRO A 306 14.97 9.58 -41.50
N GLY A 307 14.60 9.67 -42.78
CA GLY A 307 13.26 9.45 -43.32
C GLY A 307 12.80 8.00 -43.40
N PHE A 308 11.47 7.88 -43.27
CA PHE A 308 10.66 6.70 -43.48
C PHE A 308 10.30 6.60 -44.97
N THR A 309 10.54 5.44 -45.61
CA THR A 309 9.96 5.11 -46.92
C THR A 309 8.82 4.10 -46.71
N PRO A 310 7.62 4.32 -47.28
CA PRO A 310 6.57 3.31 -47.30
C PRO A 310 6.64 2.53 -48.62
N ASN A 311 6.47 1.21 -48.56
CA ASN A 311 6.18 0.42 -49.76
C ASN A 311 4.89 -0.37 -49.55
N LEU A 312 3.95 -0.20 -50.49
CA LEU A 312 2.59 -0.74 -50.48
C LEU A 312 2.46 -1.86 -51.53
N LYS A 313 2.11 -3.06 -51.03
CA LYS A 313 1.20 -4.09 -51.59
C LYS A 313 1.61 -4.82 -52.91
N PRO A 314 0.77 -5.74 -53.45
CA PRO A 314 0.58 -7.13 -53.00
C PRO A 314 0.70 -8.14 -54.16
N GLU A 315 0.99 -9.42 -53.92
CA GLU A 315 0.71 -10.46 -54.93
C GLU A 315 0.15 -11.74 -54.32
N ALA A 316 -0.89 -12.22 -54.97
CA ALA A 316 -1.57 -13.48 -54.73
C ALA A 316 -1.62 -14.25 -56.07
N HIS A 317 -1.20 -15.52 -56.01
CA HIS A 317 -1.56 -16.67 -56.88
C HIS A 317 -1.11 -16.65 -58.36
N PRO A 318 -0.97 -17.83 -59.02
CA PRO A 318 -1.70 -19.11 -58.86
C PRO A 318 -1.26 -20.00 -57.71
#